data_AF-A0A359M465-F1
#
_entry.id   AF-A0A359M465-F1
#
_cell.length_a   1.000
_cell.length_b   1.000
_cell.length_c   1.000
_cell.angle_alpha   90.00
_cell.angle_beta   90.00
_cell.angle_gamma   90.00
#
_symmetry.space_group_name_H-M   'P 1'
#
loop_
_entity.id
_entity.type
_entity.pdbx_description
1 polymer ?
#
loop_
_entity_poly.entity_id
_entity_poly.type
_entity_poly.pdbx_seq_one_letter_code
_entity_poly.pdbx_strand_id
1 'polypeptide(L)'
;MSETAPITGIDKLYLFPYFSTREEYRAAMGKEAPPYKPYKPRKHWLDPKAAENTRRYVTYERALVYAADGRPMAGPDQRPVIDELVLPKEEAGEVNLPPDADAAARALPEVAVPMRALESFERIEFAFGGALVVKNVILLEQMQSGFGETDRALLRAIARKLDIAA
;
A
#
# COMPACT_ATOMS: atom_id res chain seq x y z
N MET A 1 -14.91 0.03 17.87
CA MET A 1 -14.68 0.83 16.65
C MET A 1 -13.19 0.87 16.46
N SER A 2 -12.65 0.29 15.38
CA SER A 2 -11.21 0.28 15.15
C SER A 2 -10.76 1.71 14.81
N GLU A 3 -9.77 2.21 15.53
CA GLU A 3 -9.21 3.56 15.38
C GLU A 3 -8.55 3.67 14.00
N THR A 4 -9.34 4.08 13.00
CA THR A 4 -8.89 4.17 11.62
C THR A 4 -8.28 5.55 11.43
N ALA A 5 -6.96 5.61 11.28
CA ALA A 5 -6.27 6.87 11.04
C ALA A 5 -6.75 7.50 9.70
N PRO A 6 -6.79 8.84 9.58
CA PRO A 6 -7.24 9.52 8.36
C PRO A 6 -6.33 9.21 7.15
N ILE A 7 -5.06 8.90 7.41
CA ILE A 7 -4.07 8.48 6.41
C ILE A 7 -3.32 7.29 6.98
N THR A 8 -3.23 6.20 6.21
CA THR A 8 -2.47 4.99 6.57
C THR A 8 -1.53 4.58 5.44
N GLY A 9 -0.55 3.74 5.78
CA GLY A 9 0.32 3.11 4.79
C GLY A 9 -0.45 2.11 3.91
N ILE A 10 0.09 1.88 2.71
CA ILE A 10 -0.49 0.95 1.74
C ILE A 10 -0.37 -0.52 2.15
N ASP A 11 0.54 -0.83 3.08
CA ASP A 11 0.71 -2.15 3.69
C ASP A 11 -0.59 -2.69 4.31
N LYS A 12 -1.49 -1.80 4.75
CA LYS A 12 -2.82 -2.16 5.27
C LYS A 12 -3.77 -2.76 4.23
N LEU A 13 -3.44 -2.63 2.95
CA LEU A 13 -4.19 -3.23 1.86
C LEU A 13 -3.64 -4.58 1.42
N TYR A 14 -2.41 -4.94 1.80
CA TYR A 14 -1.77 -6.14 1.28
C TYR A 14 -2.51 -7.41 1.70
N LEU A 15 -2.76 -8.30 0.74
CA LEU A 15 -3.35 -9.61 0.98
C LEU A 15 -2.37 -10.58 1.63
N PHE A 16 -1.07 -10.35 1.44
CA PHE A 16 0.01 -11.22 1.88
C PHE A 16 1.03 -10.45 2.72
N PRO A 17 1.69 -11.12 3.69
CA PRO A 17 2.81 -10.54 4.40
C PRO A 17 3.93 -10.12 3.45
N TYR A 18 4.57 -9.01 3.77
CA TYR A 18 5.73 -8.49 3.09
C TYR A 18 6.99 -8.80 3.90
N PHE A 19 8.02 -9.35 3.25
CA PHE A 19 9.30 -9.71 3.86
C PHE A 19 10.40 -8.86 3.22
N SER A 20 10.96 -7.92 3.96
CA SER A 20 12.03 -7.05 3.46
C SER A 20 13.33 -7.82 3.28
N THR A 21 13.60 -8.79 4.17
CA THR A 21 14.86 -9.55 4.19
C THR A 21 14.65 -11.05 4.26
N ARG A 22 15.72 -11.80 3.97
CA ARG A 22 15.73 -13.27 4.06
C ARG A 22 15.63 -13.74 5.51
N GLU A 23 16.10 -12.94 6.46
CA GLU A 23 16.01 -13.17 7.90
C GLU A 23 14.57 -13.03 8.39
N GLU A 24 13.86 -11.97 7.97
CA GLU A 24 12.43 -11.79 8.27
C GLU A 24 11.61 -12.96 7.72
N TYR A 25 11.88 -13.37 6.49
CA TYR A 25 11.25 -14.54 5.90
C TYR A 25 11.47 -15.80 6.74
N ARG A 26 12.71 -16.05 7.18
CA ARG A 26 13.05 -17.19 8.02
C ARG A 26 12.34 -17.14 9.37
N ALA A 27 12.31 -15.97 10.00
CA ALA A 27 11.64 -15.79 11.28
C ALA A 27 10.12 -16.05 11.18
N ALA A 28 9.48 -15.60 10.10
CA ALA A 28 8.04 -15.77 9.91
C ALA A 28 7.64 -17.18 9.42
N MET A 29 8.41 -17.77 8.50
CA MET A 29 8.05 -19.02 7.83
C MET A 29 8.74 -20.26 8.42
N GLY A 30 9.75 -20.09 9.30
CA GLY A 30 10.52 -21.17 9.89
C GLY A 30 11.43 -21.94 8.90
N LYS A 31 11.57 -21.46 7.66
CA LYS A 31 12.38 -22.07 6.61
C LYS A 31 13.19 -21.01 5.87
N GLU A 32 14.29 -21.41 5.23
CA GLU A 32 15.08 -20.49 4.43
C GLU A 32 14.36 -20.06 3.16
N ALA A 33 14.56 -18.80 2.75
CA ALA A 33 14.07 -18.32 1.47
C ALA A 33 14.75 -19.08 0.32
N PRO A 34 14.06 -19.32 -0.82
CA PRO A 34 14.68 -19.93 -1.99
C PRO A 34 15.94 -19.17 -2.47
N PRO A 35 16.83 -19.82 -3.23
CA PRO A 35 17.97 -19.15 -3.84
C PRO A 35 17.53 -17.97 -4.71
N TYR A 36 18.18 -16.82 -4.54
CA TYR A 36 17.90 -15.62 -5.32
C TYR A 36 18.19 -15.85 -6.81
N LYS A 37 17.29 -15.40 -7.68
CA LYS A 37 17.39 -15.49 -9.14
C LYS A 37 17.54 -14.08 -9.70
N PRO A 38 18.76 -13.62 -10.06
CA PRO A 38 19.01 -12.23 -10.48
C PRO A 38 18.30 -11.80 -11.77
N TYR A 39 17.94 -12.77 -12.62
CA TYR A 39 17.21 -12.56 -13.86
C TYR A 39 15.69 -12.47 -13.66
N LYS A 40 15.20 -12.63 -12.43
CA LYS A 40 13.79 -12.47 -12.07
C LYS A 40 13.58 -11.18 -11.27
N PRO A 41 12.41 -10.52 -11.42
CA PRO A 41 11.94 -9.49 -10.51
C PRO A 41 12.13 -9.85 -9.04
N ARG A 42 12.51 -8.86 -8.23
CA ARG A 42 12.44 -9.03 -6.77
C ARG A 42 10.99 -9.21 -6.35
N LYS A 43 10.74 -10.10 -5.40
CA LYS A 43 9.38 -10.40 -4.90
C LYS A 43 9.45 -10.67 -3.41
N HIS A 44 8.83 -9.79 -2.65
CA HIS A 44 8.89 -9.76 -1.18
C HIS A 44 7.71 -10.44 -0.49
N TRP A 45 6.82 -11.06 -1.25
CA TRP A 45 5.60 -11.69 -0.75
C TRP A 45 5.39 -13.05 -1.42
N LEU A 46 4.55 -13.89 -0.82
CA LEU A 46 4.13 -15.16 -1.41
C LEU A 46 2.68 -15.47 -1.07
N ASP A 47 2.02 -16.20 -1.96
CA ASP A 47 0.70 -16.78 -1.71
C ASP A 47 0.88 -18.24 -1.25
N PRO A 48 0.59 -18.57 0.02
CA PRO A 48 0.75 -19.93 0.53
C PRO A 48 -0.20 -20.92 -0.13
N LYS A 49 -1.30 -20.45 -0.72
CA LYS A 49 -2.31 -21.27 -1.40
C LYS A 49 -2.09 -21.35 -2.91
N ALA A 50 -1.05 -20.70 -3.45
CA ALA A 50 -0.77 -20.73 -4.89
C ALA A 50 -0.57 -22.16 -5.42
N ALA A 51 0.04 -23.05 -4.62
CA ALA A 51 0.26 -24.45 -4.96
C ALA A 51 -1.05 -25.26 -5.07
N GLU A 52 -2.09 -24.84 -4.37
CA GLU A 52 -3.43 -25.47 -4.39
C GLU A 52 -4.25 -25.02 -5.60
N ASN A 53 -3.81 -24.00 -6.32
CA ASN A 53 -4.51 -23.51 -7.49
C ASN A 53 -4.50 -24.55 -8.62
N THR A 54 -5.68 -24.84 -9.17
CA THR A 54 -5.87 -25.78 -10.27
C THR A 54 -5.31 -25.25 -11.60
N ARG A 55 -5.16 -23.93 -11.72
CA ARG A 55 -4.65 -23.26 -12.93
C ARG A 55 -3.13 -23.10 -12.86
N ARG A 56 -2.50 -23.01 -14.04
CA ARG A 56 -1.06 -22.71 -14.17
C ARG A 56 -0.70 -21.29 -13.76
N TYR A 57 -1.65 -20.37 -13.88
CA TYR A 57 -1.51 -18.96 -13.53
C TYR A 57 -2.49 -18.59 -12.43
N VAL A 58 -2.04 -17.74 -11.52
CA VAL A 58 -2.83 -17.12 -10.47
C VAL A 58 -3.05 -15.66 -10.85
N THR A 59 -4.33 -15.27 -10.85
CA THR A 59 -4.79 -13.90 -11.10
C THR A 59 -5.09 -13.24 -9.76
N TYR A 60 -4.57 -12.03 -9.56
CA TYR A 60 -4.94 -11.14 -8.48
C TYR A 60 -5.56 -9.88 -9.07
N GLU A 61 -6.80 -9.57 -8.70
CA GLU A 61 -7.56 -8.50 -9.34
C GLU A 61 -6.96 -7.10 -9.17
N ARG A 62 -6.19 -6.88 -8.11
CA ARG A 62 -5.72 -5.54 -7.72
C ARG A 62 -4.27 -5.61 -7.26
N ALA A 63 -3.39 -5.03 -8.03
CA ALA A 63 -2.02 -4.72 -7.66
C ALA A 63 -1.63 -3.35 -8.23
N LEU A 64 -0.69 -2.68 -7.57
CA LEU A 64 -0.15 -1.42 -8.08
C LEU A 64 0.65 -1.68 -9.37
N VAL A 65 0.48 -0.81 -10.35
CA VAL A 65 1.30 -0.83 -11.55
C VAL A 65 2.52 0.06 -11.33
N TYR A 66 3.70 -0.49 -11.59
CA TYR A 66 4.98 0.21 -11.49
C TYR A 66 5.59 0.39 -12.88
N ALA A 67 6.25 1.53 -13.09
CA ALA A 67 7.06 1.78 -14.27
C ALA A 67 8.37 0.96 -14.22
N ALA A 68 9.10 0.94 -15.34
CA ALA A 68 10.37 0.21 -15.45
C ALA A 68 11.46 0.71 -14.49
N ASP A 69 11.33 1.93 -13.95
CA ASP A 69 12.22 2.50 -12.93
C ASP A 69 11.80 2.13 -11.49
N GLY A 70 10.74 1.35 -11.33
CA GLY A 70 10.20 0.91 -10.05
C GLY A 70 9.34 1.95 -9.33
N ARG A 71 8.98 3.07 -9.97
CA ARG A 71 8.04 4.06 -9.40
C ARG A 71 6.58 3.69 -9.72
N PRO A 72 5.63 3.93 -8.81
CA PRO A 72 4.23 3.69 -9.12
C PRO A 72 3.77 4.58 -10.26
N MET A 73 3.02 4.02 -11.20
CA MET A 73 2.49 4.76 -12.34
C MET A 73 1.31 5.64 -11.92
N ALA A 74 1.28 6.87 -12.43
CA ALA A 74 0.14 7.76 -12.33
C ALA A 74 -0.74 7.65 -13.59
N GLY A 75 -2.04 7.47 -13.38
CA GLY A 75 -3.04 7.47 -14.44
C GLY A 75 -3.37 8.89 -14.92
N PRO A 76 -4.29 9.02 -15.90
CA PRO A 76 -4.73 10.33 -16.41
C PRO A 76 -5.35 11.25 -15.35
N ASP A 77 -5.92 10.68 -14.29
CA ASP A 77 -6.48 11.38 -13.14
C ASP A 77 -5.45 11.73 -12.05
N GLN A 78 -4.16 11.55 -12.36
CA GLN A 78 -3.02 11.70 -11.44
C GLN A 78 -3.06 10.76 -10.23
N ARG A 79 -3.83 9.66 -10.29
CA ARG A 79 -3.89 8.66 -9.22
C ARG A 79 -3.05 7.43 -9.54
N PRO A 80 -2.63 6.66 -8.52
CA PRO A 80 -1.92 5.41 -8.73
C PRO A 80 -2.75 4.44 -9.57
N VAL A 81 -2.14 3.87 -10.60
CA VAL A 81 -2.79 2.86 -11.44
C VAL A 81 -2.82 1.53 -10.69
N ILE A 82 -4.01 0.92 -10.65
CA ILE A 82 -4.24 -0.41 -10.10
C ILE A 82 -4.75 -1.28 -11.24
N ASP A 83 -4.17 -2.47 -11.40
CA ASP A 83 -4.54 -3.41 -12.45
C ASP A 83 -4.42 -4.86 -11.96
N GLU A 84 -4.84 -5.80 -12.80
CA GLU A 84 -4.69 -7.23 -12.57
C GLU A 84 -3.21 -7.64 -12.59
N LEU A 85 -2.80 -8.43 -11.59
CA LEU A 85 -1.51 -9.11 -11.58
C LEU A 85 -1.70 -10.59 -11.89
N VAL A 86 -1.10 -11.06 -12.96
CA VAL A 86 -1.10 -12.47 -13.36
C VAL A 86 0.30 -13.05 -13.21
N LEU A 87 0.44 -14.11 -12.42
CA LEU A 87 1.71 -14.79 -12.18
C LEU A 87 1.59 -16.30 -12.42
N PRO A 88 2.65 -16.97 -12.89
CA PRO A 88 2.73 -18.43 -12.79
C PRO A 88 2.56 -18.89 -11.34
N LYS A 89 1.89 -20.02 -11.12
CA LYS A 89 1.63 -20.54 -9.77
C LYS A 89 2.89 -20.75 -8.95
N GLU A 90 3.98 -21.18 -9.59
CA GLU A 90 5.28 -21.38 -8.94
C GLU A 90 5.86 -20.05 -8.47
N GLU A 91 5.69 -18.98 -9.24
CA GLU A 91 6.17 -17.64 -8.87
C GLU A 91 5.30 -17.00 -7.81
N ALA A 92 3.98 -17.22 -7.86
CA ALA A 92 3.06 -16.78 -6.82
C ALA A 92 3.41 -17.37 -5.44
N GLY A 93 3.78 -18.65 -5.39
CA GLY A 93 4.10 -19.39 -4.15
C GLY A 93 5.50 -19.18 -3.58
N GLU A 94 6.40 -18.49 -4.28
CA GLU A 94 7.78 -18.26 -3.86
C GLU A 94 8.12 -16.77 -3.73
N VAL A 95 9.08 -16.46 -2.85
CA VAL A 95 9.73 -15.14 -2.80
C VAL A 95 11.00 -15.15 -3.65
N ASN A 96 11.43 -13.99 -4.12
CA ASN A 96 12.73 -13.79 -4.77
C ASN A 96 13.47 -12.65 -4.08
N LEU A 97 13.94 -12.93 -2.86
CA LEU A 97 14.60 -11.95 -1.98
C LEU A 97 16.09 -11.87 -2.29
N PRO A 98 16.62 -10.68 -2.64
CA PRO A 98 18.05 -10.50 -2.84
C PRO A 98 18.82 -10.77 -1.54
N PRO A 99 20.05 -11.32 -1.62
CA PRO A 99 20.86 -11.62 -0.45
C PRO A 99 21.48 -10.38 0.19
N ASP A 100 21.69 -9.31 -0.57
CA ASP A 100 22.34 -8.07 -0.15
C ASP A 100 21.83 -6.85 -0.95
N ALA A 101 22.25 -5.66 -0.52
CA ALA A 101 21.85 -4.40 -1.14
C ALA A 101 22.36 -4.24 -2.58
N ASP A 102 23.53 -4.80 -2.92
CA ASP A 102 24.10 -4.71 -4.26
C ASP A 102 23.32 -5.58 -5.26
N ALA A 103 22.85 -6.74 -4.82
CA ALA A 103 21.95 -7.59 -5.57
C ALA A 103 20.57 -6.94 -5.73
N ALA A 104 20.08 -6.23 -4.70
CA ALA A 104 18.83 -5.48 -4.76
C ALA A 104 18.90 -4.30 -5.75
N ALA A 105 20.02 -3.56 -5.77
CA ALA A 105 20.23 -2.42 -6.66
C ALA A 105 20.28 -2.80 -8.14
N ARG A 106 20.70 -4.02 -8.46
CA ARG A 106 20.74 -4.57 -9.82
C ARG A 106 19.47 -5.33 -10.21
N ALA A 107 18.53 -5.49 -9.29
CA ALA A 107 17.33 -6.26 -9.51
C ALA A 107 16.38 -5.57 -10.49
N LEU A 108 15.64 -6.37 -11.25
CA LEU A 108 14.49 -5.90 -12.00
C LEU A 108 13.43 -5.27 -11.06
N PRO A 109 12.52 -4.44 -11.60
CA PRO A 109 11.43 -3.86 -10.83
C PRO A 109 10.68 -4.90 -10.01
N GLU A 110 10.19 -4.47 -8.85
CA GLU A 110 9.52 -5.35 -7.92
C GLU A 110 8.19 -5.86 -8.44
N VAL A 111 7.87 -7.11 -8.12
CA VAL A 111 6.52 -7.64 -8.29
C VAL A 111 5.63 -7.05 -7.20
N ALA A 112 4.68 -6.22 -7.61
CA ALA A 112 3.70 -5.59 -6.74
C ALA A 112 2.98 -6.60 -5.84
N VAL A 113 2.69 -6.20 -4.60
CA VAL A 113 1.90 -7.02 -3.67
C VAL A 113 0.41 -6.91 -4.03
N PRO A 114 -0.30 -8.03 -4.18
CA PRO A 114 -1.75 -8.04 -4.31
C PRO A 114 -2.44 -7.35 -3.14
N MET A 115 -3.48 -6.58 -3.44
CA MET A 115 -4.24 -5.79 -2.48
C MET A 115 -5.69 -6.26 -2.38
N ARG A 116 -6.27 -6.11 -1.20
CA ARG A 116 -7.72 -6.22 -1.02
C ARG A 116 -8.45 -5.10 -1.77
N ALA A 117 -9.75 -5.29 -1.97
CA ALA A 117 -10.59 -4.20 -2.44
C ALA A 117 -10.54 -3.02 -1.47
N LEU A 118 -10.57 -1.81 -2.04
CA LEU A 118 -10.73 -0.58 -1.26
C LEU A 118 -12.15 -0.53 -0.71
N GLU A 119 -12.27 -0.11 0.54
CA GLU A 119 -13.57 0.25 1.09
C GLU A 119 -14.10 1.51 0.39
N SER A 120 -15.42 1.72 0.45
CA SER A 120 -16.06 2.90 -0.19
C SER A 120 -15.52 4.25 0.30
N PHE A 121 -14.97 4.29 1.51
CA PHE A 121 -14.35 5.48 2.13
C PHE A 121 -12.83 5.53 1.97
N GLU A 122 -12.21 4.54 1.32
CA GLU A 122 -10.77 4.49 1.10
C GLU A 122 -10.40 4.95 -0.31
N ARG A 123 -9.26 5.64 -0.41
CA ARG A 123 -8.67 6.01 -1.69
C ARG A 123 -7.16 5.95 -1.62
N ILE A 124 -6.52 5.43 -2.66
CA ILE A 124 -5.07 5.47 -2.78
C ILE A 124 -4.68 6.76 -3.51
N GLU A 125 -3.75 7.50 -2.94
CA GLU A 125 -3.21 8.73 -3.54
C GLU A 125 -1.70 8.83 -3.35
N PHE A 126 -1.07 9.65 -4.18
CA PHE A 126 0.32 10.07 -3.96
C PHE A 126 0.37 11.12 -2.83
N ALA A 127 1.25 10.89 -1.88
CA ALA A 127 1.65 11.84 -0.86
C ALA A 127 2.95 12.57 -1.27
N PHE A 128 3.39 13.48 -0.42
CA PHE A 128 4.67 14.17 -0.60
C PHE A 128 5.82 13.18 -0.81
N GLY A 129 6.72 13.49 -1.75
CA GLY A 129 7.83 12.60 -2.13
C GLY A 129 7.43 11.40 -3.01
N GLY A 130 6.18 11.35 -3.51
CA GLY A 130 5.71 10.27 -4.38
C GLY A 130 5.36 8.97 -3.64
N ALA A 131 5.30 9.01 -2.30
CA ALA A 131 4.88 7.87 -1.50
C ALA A 131 3.40 7.56 -1.73
N LEU A 132 3.03 6.29 -1.65
CA LEU A 132 1.63 5.86 -1.73
C LEU A 132 1.01 5.81 -0.35
N VAL A 133 -0.17 6.41 -0.22
CA VAL A 133 -0.94 6.40 1.02
C VAL A 133 -2.39 6.01 0.75
N VAL A 134 -3.02 5.39 1.75
CA VAL A 134 -4.45 5.17 1.77
C VAL A 134 -5.07 6.26 2.62
N LYS A 135 -6.01 6.99 2.03
CA LYS A 135 -6.75 8.06 2.67
C LYS A 135 -8.15 7.59 2.99
N ASN A 136 -8.59 7.85 4.22
CA ASN A 136 -10.00 7.81 4.56
C ASN A 136 -10.63 9.15 4.14
N VAL A 137 -11.36 9.15 3.04
CA VAL A 137 -11.90 10.39 2.45
C VAL A 137 -12.94 11.05 3.37
N ILE A 138 -13.72 10.25 4.10
CA ILE A 138 -14.75 10.74 5.02
C ILE A 138 -14.11 11.44 6.22
N LEU A 139 -13.13 10.79 6.87
CA LEU A 139 -12.45 11.39 8.02
C LEU A 139 -11.68 12.65 7.63
N LEU A 140 -11.04 12.66 6.46
CA LEU A 140 -10.33 13.83 5.98
C LEU A 140 -11.27 15.00 5.70
N GLU A 141 -12.44 14.76 5.10
CA GLU A 141 -13.47 15.80 4.91
C GLU A 141 -13.99 16.35 6.25
N GLN A 142 -14.21 15.48 7.24
CA GLN A 142 -14.62 15.89 8.58
C GLN A 142 -13.54 16.73 9.28
N MET A 143 -12.26 16.38 9.11
CA MET A 143 -11.14 17.16 9.65
C MET A 143 -10.95 18.51 8.94
N GLN A 144 -11.23 18.57 7.63
CA GLN A 144 -11.24 19.83 6.88
C GLN A 144 -12.42 20.73 7.26
N SER A 145 -13.51 20.14 7.75
CA SER A 145 -14.69 20.84 8.28
C SER A 145 -14.46 21.44 9.69
N GLY A 146 -13.22 21.80 10.04
CA GLY A 146 -12.89 22.47 11.29
C GLY A 146 -13.28 23.96 11.31
N PHE A 147 -13.83 24.43 12.44
CA PHE A 147 -14.18 25.83 12.76
C PHE A 147 -14.45 26.74 11.55
N GLY A 148 -15.64 26.57 10.97
CA GLY A 148 -16.11 27.38 9.86
C GLY A 148 -16.44 28.82 10.27
N GLU A 149 -16.88 29.63 9.32
CA GLU A 149 -17.32 31.01 9.60
C GLU A 149 -18.46 31.06 10.63
N THR A 150 -19.37 30.08 10.60
CA THR A 150 -20.47 29.95 11.56
C THR A 150 -19.96 29.73 12.98
N ASP A 151 -18.97 28.86 13.16
CA ASP A 151 -18.39 28.58 14.47
C ASP A 151 -17.59 29.78 14.99
N ARG A 152 -16.89 30.50 14.11
CA ARG A 152 -16.20 31.76 14.44
C ARG A 152 -17.19 32.87 14.79
N ALA A 153 -18.33 32.95 14.10
CA ALA A 153 -19.39 33.90 14.41
C ALA A 153 -20.03 33.59 15.77
N LEU A 154 -20.25 32.30 16.07
CA LEU A 154 -20.77 31.83 17.35
C LEU A 154 -19.79 32.13 18.49
N LEU A 155 -18.49 31.83 18.32
CA LEU A 155 -17.47 32.16 19.31
C LEU A 155 -17.36 33.68 19.55
N ARG A 156 -17.44 34.50 18.50
CA ARG A 156 -17.48 35.98 18.64
C ARG A 156 -18.74 36.46 19.35
N ALA A 157 -19.87 35.76 19.22
CA ALA A 157 -21.09 36.08 19.95
C ALA A 157 -20.97 35.70 21.44
N ILE A 158 -20.34 34.57 21.74
CA ILE A 158 -20.06 34.11 23.11
C ILE A 158 -19.05 35.04 23.80
N ALA A 159 -17.94 35.39 23.13
CA ALA A 159 -16.92 36.31 23.66
C ALA A 159 -17.51 37.69 24.01
N ARG A 160 -18.38 38.23 23.14
CA ARG A 160 -19.12 39.48 23.42
C ARG A 160 -20.06 39.38 24.62
N LYS A 161 -20.66 38.22 24.87
CA LYS A 161 -21.54 38.02 26.04
C LYS A 161 -20.78 37.84 27.34
N LEU A 162 -19.53 37.38 27.28
CA LEU A 162 -18.69 37.13 28.45
C LEU A 162 -17.76 38.31 28.78
N ASP A 163 -17.86 39.41 28.03
CA ASP A 163 -17.00 40.61 28.13
C ASP A 163 -15.50 40.29 28.04
N ILE A 164 -15.16 39.21 27.33
CA ILE A 164 -13.80 38.83 27.02
C ILE A 164 -13.48 39.53 25.69
N ALA A 165 -12.60 40.53 25.73
CA ALA A 165 -12.17 41.26 24.54
C ALA A 165 -11.63 40.27 23.49
N ALA A 166 -12.16 40.37 22.28
CA ALA A 166 -11.86 39.51 21.14
C ALA A 166 -10.47 39.75 20.55
#